data_AF-A0A2H5WP81-F1
#
_entry.id   AF-A0A2H5WP81-F1
#
_cell.length_a   1.000
_cell.length_b   1.000
_cell.length_c   1.000
_cell.angle_alpha   90.00
_cell.angle_beta   90.00
_cell.angle_gamma   90.00
#
_symmetry.space_group_name_H-M   'P 1'
#
loop_
_entity.id
_entity.type
_entity.pdbx_description
1 polymer ?
#
loop_
_entity_poly.entity_id
_entity_poly.type
_entity_poly.pdbx_seq_one_letter_code
_entity_poly.pdbx_strand_id
1 'polypeptide(L)'
;MHHDADGICFPITVAPFEVVLILVNPEDTSQREVAERLYAEMLQAGVEVLYDDRDERSGVKFKDADLIGIPIQVVVGRAVQEGAVEVRLRTDKTPHRVAAEQAVAHLQALIAELKRQYEPTV
;
A
#
# COMPACT_ATOMS: atom_id res chain seq x y z
N MET A 1 3.75 -19.97 2.28
CA MET A 1 3.44 -19.20 1.06
C MET A 1 2.00 -19.51 0.68
N HIS A 2 1.14 -18.49 0.62
CA HIS A 2 -0.28 -18.61 0.32
C HIS A 2 -0.55 -17.96 -1.05
N HIS A 3 -1.59 -18.39 -1.77
CA HIS A 3 -2.02 -17.79 -3.03
C HIS A 3 -3.55 -17.88 -3.16
N ASP A 4 -4.12 -17.01 -3.97
CA ASP A 4 -5.53 -17.06 -4.36
C ASP A 4 -5.67 -16.97 -5.89
N ALA A 5 -6.88 -16.73 -6.40
CA ALA A 5 -7.14 -16.61 -7.83
C ALA A 5 -6.46 -15.38 -8.48
N ASP A 6 -6.06 -14.39 -7.68
CA ASP A 6 -5.50 -13.13 -8.13
C ASP A 6 -3.97 -13.08 -8.01
N GLY A 7 -3.34 -14.05 -7.35
CA GLY A 7 -1.87 -14.16 -7.28
C GLY A 7 -1.33 -14.60 -5.92
N ILE A 8 -0.09 -14.18 -5.63
CA ILE A 8 0.60 -14.52 -4.40
C ILE A 8 0.02 -13.70 -3.24
N CYS A 9 -0.03 -14.29 -2.04
CA CYS A 9 -0.28 -13.57 -0.80
C CYS A 9 0.93 -13.78 0.12
N PHE A 10 1.82 -12.79 0.16
CA PHE A 10 3.02 -12.87 1.01
C PHE A 10 2.66 -12.59 2.49
N PRO A 11 3.20 -13.39 3.44
CA PRO A 11 3.39 -12.92 4.81
C PRO A 11 4.28 -11.69 4.82
N ILE A 12 4.00 -10.73 5.71
CA ILE A 12 4.75 -9.47 5.75
C ILE A 12 6.24 -9.63 6.02
N THR A 13 6.64 -10.72 6.68
CA THR A 13 8.04 -10.99 7.06
C THR A 13 8.92 -11.48 5.90
N VAL A 14 8.32 -11.88 4.77
CA VAL A 14 9.05 -12.43 3.61
C VAL A 14 8.65 -11.75 2.30
N ALA A 15 7.79 -10.73 2.36
CA ALA A 15 7.42 -9.95 1.20
C ALA A 15 8.64 -9.13 0.70
N PRO A 16 8.76 -8.88 -0.61
CA PRO A 16 9.86 -8.05 -1.13
C PRO A 16 9.77 -6.58 -0.70
N PHE A 17 8.55 -6.13 -0.39
CA PHE A 17 8.21 -4.83 0.20
C PHE A 17 7.02 -5.04 1.13
N GLU A 18 6.86 -4.19 2.12
CA GLU A 18 5.73 -4.21 3.04
C GLU A 18 4.49 -3.56 2.40
N VAL A 19 4.71 -2.48 1.64
CA VAL A 19 3.69 -1.62 1.06
C VAL A 19 3.88 -1.47 -0.45
N VAL A 20 2.79 -1.46 -1.21
CA VAL A 20 2.75 -0.91 -2.58
C VAL A 20 1.91 0.36 -2.57
N LEU A 21 2.51 1.47 -2.97
CA LEU A 21 1.86 2.77 -3.12
C LEU A 21 1.45 2.95 -4.59
N ILE A 22 0.17 3.09 -4.85
CA ILE A 22 -0.39 3.13 -6.20
C ILE A 22 -0.92 4.54 -6.47
N LEU A 23 -0.28 5.26 -7.39
CA LEU A 23 -0.80 6.52 -7.92
C LEU A 23 -1.81 6.23 -9.03
N VAL A 24 -3.08 6.55 -8.81
CA VAL A 24 -4.16 6.17 -9.74
C VAL A 24 -4.14 7.02 -11.01
N ASN A 25 -3.91 8.33 -10.88
CA ASN A 25 -3.87 9.25 -12.02
C ASN A 25 -2.61 10.14 -11.95
N PRO A 26 -1.54 9.83 -12.72
CA PRO A 26 -0.31 10.62 -12.70
C PRO A 26 -0.47 12.05 -13.24
N GLU A 27 -1.46 12.27 -14.11
CA GLU A 27 -1.78 13.58 -14.66
C GLU A 27 -2.47 14.51 -13.63
N ASP A 28 -3.02 13.95 -12.55
CA ASP A 28 -3.60 14.73 -11.46
C ASP A 28 -2.50 15.19 -10.49
N THR A 29 -2.17 16.48 -10.53
CA THR A 29 -1.14 17.08 -9.68
C THR A 29 -1.39 16.84 -8.19
N SER A 30 -2.64 16.89 -7.73
CA SER A 30 -2.96 16.71 -6.31
C SER A 30 -2.66 15.28 -5.84
N GLN A 31 -2.98 14.28 -6.67
CA GLN A 31 -2.67 12.89 -6.38
C GLN A 31 -1.15 12.65 -6.41
N ARG A 32 -0.46 13.24 -7.39
CA ARG A 32 1.00 13.10 -7.52
C ARG A 32 1.74 13.68 -6.33
N GLU A 33 1.39 14.90 -5.92
CA GLU A 33 2.00 15.57 -4.75
C GLU A 33 1.79 14.76 -3.47
N VAL A 34 0.58 14.23 -3.24
CA VAL A 34 0.31 13.38 -2.07
C VAL A 34 1.06 12.06 -2.14
N ALA A 35 1.13 11.42 -3.32
CA ALA A 35 1.85 10.16 -3.48
C ALA A 35 3.37 10.33 -3.25
N GLU A 36 3.98 11.36 -3.85
CA GLU A 36 5.40 11.66 -3.68
C GLU A 36 5.74 12.01 -2.21
N ARG A 37 4.90 12.83 -1.56
CA ARG A 37 5.03 13.14 -0.13
C ARG A 37 4.99 11.87 0.71
N LEU A 38 3.95 11.05 0.52
CA LEU A 38 3.79 9.81 1.29
C LEU A 38 4.93 8.83 1.04
N TYR A 39 5.40 8.70 -0.20
CA TYR A 39 6.55 7.86 -0.52
C TYR A 39 7.80 8.31 0.26
N ALA A 40 8.10 9.61 0.25
CA ALA A 40 9.24 10.16 0.99
C ALA A 40 9.09 9.95 2.51
N GLU A 41 7.91 10.19 3.08
CA GLU A 41 7.64 9.99 4.50
C GLU A 41 7.74 8.50 4.90
N MET A 42 7.27 7.58 4.06
CA MET A 42 7.41 6.13 4.27
C MET A 42 8.89 5.72 4.30
N LEU A 43 9.69 6.19 3.35
CA LEU A 43 11.14 5.92 3.33
C LEU A 43 11.84 6.47 4.58
N GLN A 44 11.50 7.69 5.01
CA GLN A 44 12.04 8.28 6.24
C GLN A 44 11.64 7.49 7.50
N ALA A 45 10.45 6.91 7.48
CA ALA A 45 9.91 6.06 8.55
C ALA A 45 10.47 4.63 8.53
N GLY A 46 11.30 4.27 7.54
CA GLY A 46 11.87 2.94 7.38
C GLY A 46 10.89 1.89 6.86
N VAL A 47 9.79 2.30 6.23
CA VAL A 47 8.81 1.40 5.60
C VAL A 47 9.34 0.97 4.24
N GLU A 48 9.33 -0.33 3.97
CA GLU A 48 9.70 -0.87 2.66
C GLU A 48 8.54 -0.70 1.68
N VAL A 49 8.68 0.23 0.74
CA VAL A 49 7.60 0.62 -0.18
C VAL A 49 8.00 0.50 -1.65
N LEU A 50 7.15 -0.15 -2.43
CA LEU A 50 7.17 -0.11 -3.90
C LEU A 50 6.22 0.99 -4.39
N TYR A 51 6.71 1.94 -5.17
CA TYR A 51 5.88 3.00 -5.76
C TYR A 51 5.51 2.66 -7.21
N ASP A 52 4.20 2.59 -7.50
CA ASP A 52 3.64 2.40 -8.84
C ASP A 52 3.06 3.71 -9.39
N ASP A 53 3.93 4.53 -9.96
CA ASP A 53 3.64 5.80 -10.63
C ASP A 53 3.52 5.69 -12.16
N ARG A 54 3.53 4.46 -12.70
CA ARG A 54 3.48 4.20 -14.14
C ARG A 54 2.31 4.89 -14.83
N ASP A 55 2.49 5.36 -16.06
CA ASP A 55 1.37 5.84 -16.90
C ASP A 55 0.60 4.65 -17.49
N GLU A 56 -0.19 4.01 -16.63
CA GLU A 56 -1.00 2.83 -16.96
C GLU A 56 -2.39 2.93 -16.36
N ARG A 57 -3.34 2.21 -16.97
CA ARG A 57 -4.73 2.17 -16.48
C ARG A 57 -4.76 1.61 -15.05
N SER A 58 -5.56 2.23 -14.18
CA SER A 58 -5.70 1.82 -12.77
C SER A 58 -6.01 0.33 -12.60
N GLY A 59 -6.87 -0.24 -13.45
CA GLY A 59 -7.19 -1.67 -13.42
C GLY A 59 -5.99 -2.58 -13.70
N VAL A 60 -5.01 -2.14 -14.52
CA VAL A 60 -3.76 -2.87 -14.74
C VAL A 60 -2.90 -2.81 -13.49
N LYS A 61 -2.73 -1.62 -12.91
CA LYS A 61 -1.96 -1.44 -11.67
C LYS A 61 -2.48 -2.30 -10.52
N PHE A 62 -3.80 -2.32 -10.30
CA PHE A 62 -4.38 -3.16 -9.25
C PHE A 62 -4.19 -4.65 -9.51
N LYS A 63 -4.31 -5.09 -10.76
CA LYS A 63 -4.08 -6.48 -11.11
C LYS A 63 -2.61 -6.87 -10.89
N ASP A 64 -1.68 -6.01 -11.25
CA ASP A 64 -0.25 -6.24 -11.01
C ASP A 64 0.07 -6.25 -9.51
N ALA A 65 -0.48 -5.31 -8.73
CA ALA A 65 -0.32 -5.27 -7.28
C ALA A 65 -0.87 -6.54 -6.60
N ASP A 66 -2.04 -7.01 -7.05
CA ASP A 66 -2.62 -8.27 -6.58
C ASP A 66 -1.78 -9.48 -7.00
N LEU A 67 -1.22 -9.47 -8.21
CA LEU A 67 -0.38 -10.55 -8.72
C LEU A 67 0.94 -10.67 -7.96
N ILE A 68 1.63 -9.55 -7.75
CA ILE A 68 2.91 -9.46 -7.02
C ILE A 68 2.70 -9.84 -5.55
N GLY A 69 1.55 -9.48 -4.97
CA GLY A 69 1.15 -9.99 -3.65
C GLY A 69 1.73 -9.26 -2.45
N ILE A 70 2.16 -8.00 -2.64
CA ILE A 70 2.66 -7.15 -1.55
C ILE A 70 1.56 -6.97 -0.49
N PRO A 71 1.84 -7.18 0.82
CA PRO A 71 0.82 -7.32 1.84
C PRO A 71 -0.12 -6.13 2.01
N ILE A 72 0.39 -4.90 1.92
CA ILE A 72 -0.38 -3.68 2.12
C ILE A 72 -0.41 -2.88 0.82
N GLN A 73 -1.59 -2.43 0.42
CA GLN A 73 -1.77 -1.55 -0.74
C GLN A 73 -2.30 -0.21 -0.27
N VAL A 74 -1.63 0.87 -0.67
CA VAL A 74 -2.03 2.26 -0.42
C VAL A 74 -2.39 2.88 -1.75
N VAL A 75 -3.62 3.33 -1.89
CA VAL A 75 -4.16 3.87 -3.14
C VAL A 75 -4.32 5.38 -3.01
N VAL A 76 -3.57 6.10 -3.84
CA VAL A 76 -3.66 7.56 -3.96
C VAL A 76 -4.54 7.86 -5.18
N GLY A 77 -5.81 8.09 -4.89
CA GLY A 77 -6.85 8.31 -5.90
C GLY A 77 -7.72 9.52 -5.56
N ARG A 78 -9.01 9.46 -5.94
CA ARG A 78 -9.95 10.57 -5.75
C ARG A 78 -10.16 10.99 -4.30
N ALA A 79 -9.92 10.08 -3.34
CA ALA A 79 -10.03 10.37 -1.90
C ALA A 79 -9.11 11.51 -1.43
N VAL A 80 -8.06 11.83 -2.20
CA VAL A 80 -7.15 12.96 -1.92
C VAL A 80 -7.90 14.29 -1.84
N GLN A 81 -8.97 14.46 -2.63
CA GLN A 81 -9.80 15.67 -2.60
C GLN A 81 -10.52 15.87 -1.26
N GLU A 82 -10.65 14.80 -0.47
CA GLU A 82 -11.22 14.78 0.87
C GLU A 82 -10.13 14.69 1.96
N GLY A 83 -8.85 14.83 1.59
CA GLY A 83 -7.71 14.72 2.50
C GLY A 83 -7.41 13.29 2.94
N ALA A 84 -7.77 12.28 2.14
CA ALA A 84 -7.62 10.87 2.51
C ALA A 84 -6.95 10.02 1.42
N VAL A 85 -6.40 8.88 1.84
CA VAL A 85 -5.97 7.78 0.99
C VAL A 85 -6.69 6.50 1.38
N GLU A 86 -6.71 5.51 0.50
CA GLU A 86 -7.31 4.21 0.79
C GLU A 86 -6.20 3.20 1.10
N VAL A 87 -6.33 2.49 2.22
CA VAL A 87 -5.41 1.44 2.66
C VAL A 87 -6.17 0.13 2.70
N ARG A 88 -5.61 -0.92 2.09
CA ARG A 88 -6.19 -2.28 2.14
C ARG A 88 -5.10 -3.33 2.27
N LEU A 89 -5.49 -4.52 2.73
CA LEU A 89 -4.61 -5.68 2.72
C LEU A 89 -4.73 -6.41 1.39
N ARG A 90 -3.68 -7.11 0.98
CA ARG A 90 -3.74 -8.02 -0.18
C ARG A 90 -4.74 -9.15 0.02
N THR A 91 -4.88 -9.63 1.25
CA THR A 91 -5.80 -10.72 1.62
C THR A 91 -7.22 -10.25 1.92
N ASP A 92 -7.37 -8.98 2.29
CA ASP A 92 -8.66 -8.33 2.53
C ASP A 92 -8.76 -7.07 1.67
N LYS A 93 -9.45 -7.22 0.53
CA LYS A 93 -9.57 -6.18 -0.48
C LYS A 93 -10.51 -5.05 -0.08
N THR A 94 -11.09 -5.05 1.13
CA THR A 94 -11.89 -3.95 1.64
C THR A 94 -11.00 -2.74 1.95
N PRO A 95 -11.16 -1.61 1.23
CA PRO A 95 -10.39 -0.41 1.51
C PRO A 95 -10.90 0.32 2.75
N HIS A 96 -9.96 0.80 3.56
CA HIS A 96 -10.19 1.71 4.65
C HIS A 96 -9.66 3.09 4.28
N ARG A 97 -10.49 4.13 4.45
CA ARG A 97 -10.04 5.51 4.28
C ARG A 97 -9.23 5.94 5.49
N VAL A 98 -8.04 6.46 5.23
CA VAL A 98 -7.12 7.00 6.25
C VAL A 98 -6.79 8.43 5.84
N ALA A 99 -6.83 9.37 6.79
CA ALA A 99 -6.40 10.74 6.53
C ALA A 99 -4.95 10.72 6.00
N ALA A 100 -4.66 11.46 4.94
CA ALA A 100 -3.38 11.40 4.26
C ALA A 100 -2.23 11.75 5.22
N GLU A 101 -2.45 12.67 6.16
CA GLU A 101 -1.48 13.10 7.18
C GLU A 101 -1.23 12.02 8.25
N GLN A 102 -2.12 11.04 8.38
CA GLN A 102 -2.01 9.95 9.36
C GLN A 102 -1.58 8.63 8.72
N ALA A 103 -1.47 8.58 7.39
CA ALA A 103 -1.24 7.36 6.64
C ALA A 103 0.04 6.63 7.09
N VAL A 104 1.16 7.33 7.22
CA VAL A 104 2.45 6.70 7.60
C VAL A 104 2.40 6.14 9.02
N ALA A 105 1.86 6.87 9.99
CA ALA A 105 1.70 6.39 11.36
C ALA A 105 0.77 5.16 11.43
N HIS A 106 -0.31 5.18 10.66
CA HIS A 106 -1.22 4.04 10.53
C HIS A 106 -0.51 2.82 9.94
N LEU A 107 0.30 3.01 8.88
CA LEU A 107 1.05 1.94 8.25
C LEU A 107 2.09 1.32 9.19
N GLN A 108 2.85 2.12 9.94
CA GLN A 108 3.81 1.59 10.93
C GLN A 108 3.11 0.71 11.98
N ALA A 109 1.95 1.13 12.48
CA ALA A 109 1.17 0.35 13.44
C ALA A 109 0.64 -0.96 12.82
N LEU A 110 0.14 -0.89 11.59
CA LEU A 110 -0.36 -2.06 10.85
C LEU A 110 0.77 -3.05 10.54
N ILE A 111 1.92 -2.56 10.09
CA ILE A 111 3.11 -3.38 9.81
C ILE A 111 3.57 -4.09 11.09
N ALA A 112 3.67 -3.37 12.21
CA ALA A 112 4.06 -3.95 13.49
C ALA A 112 3.07 -5.05 13.93
N GLU A 113 1.77 -4.82 13.77
CA GLU A 113 0.74 -5.82 14.07
C GLU A 113 0.88 -7.07 13.18
N LEU A 114 1.02 -6.89 11.86
CA LEU A 114 1.18 -8.00 10.93
C LEU A 114 2.47 -8.78 11.22
N LYS A 115 3.57 -8.12 11.61
CA LYS A 115 4.82 -8.81 11.98
C LYS A 115 4.66 -9.64 13.25
N ARG A 116 3.97 -9.13 14.28
CA ARG A 116 3.69 -9.87 15.53
C ARG A 116 2.94 -11.18 15.29
N GLN A 117 2.05 -11.23 14.30
CA GLN A 117 1.31 -12.46 13.96
C GLN A 117 2.21 -13.60 13.45
N TYR A 118 3.45 -13.30 13.06
CA TYR A 118 4.44 -14.26 12.60
C TYR A 118 5.64 -14.40 13.55
N GLU A 119 5.64 -13.71 14.70
CA GLU A 119 6.60 -13.98 15.76
C GLU A 119 6.25 -15.31 16.43
N PRO A 120 7.19 -16.27 16.56
CA PRO A 120 6.92 -17.52 17.25
C PRO A 120 6.58 -17.20 18.71
N THR A 121 5.42 -17.66 19.18
CA THR A 121 5.10 -17.67 20.60
C THR A 121 6.17 -18.49 21.31
N VAL A 122 6.98 -17.83 22.15
CA VAL A 122 7.99 -18.47 23.00
C VAL A 122 7.32 -19.40 24.01
#